data_AF-A0A8G1XC90-F1
#
_entry.id   AF-A0A8G1XC90-F1
#
_cell.length_a   1.000
_cell.length_b   1.000
_cell.length_c   1.000
_cell.angle_alpha   90.00
_cell.angle_beta   90.00
_cell.angle_gamma   90.00
#
_symmetry.space_group_name_H-M   'P 1'
#
loop_
_entity.id
_entity.type
_entity.pdbx_description
1 polymer ?
#
loop_
_entity_poly.entity_id
_entity_poly.type
_entity_poly.pdbx_seq_one_letter_code
_entity_poly.pdbx_strand_id
1 'polypeptide(L)'
;MQQSLIERARVLASAQVFGPGLAPCRCGAPRHVHQGRKSLGSHPATNCARYRRDPADVLLERAQAAANNRLGQDLAQSDRPRRRRRPRRPKKPGEWSIGASDTGSCRRAIWYRENPPPGYVPAPVDRRAALAGTLIHDSISRRRRALYPWRLQEQPVTLPGLDRPSRYDEYDPVTGVLYDYKTAGDWKWAMVGESGPPETEWEQGQLYALALHLAGQLVVEVRIVYYERKSGADEEFSRPFDEQAARRALGRLTAIATALDLGTALPRDRSGPSTDVICRRYCPARIDCWSINQAEAAGRSPESYTLVTDADDIEWALGEYDRTRAEKSKAEKAQNVAKALLDGIPPATYGEFEYVHTGGRLKDPEPDPAARLRQLEGLWDLPEAERPALAELDYPTKRTRTTSRMEVRRVRAAVRARRATPGRG
;
A
#
# COMPACT_ATOMS: atom_id res chain seq x y z
N MET A 1 -17.49 2.92 29.06
CA MET A 1 -17.95 4.28 28.67
C MET A 1 -17.68 4.60 27.21
N GLN A 2 -16.47 4.37 26.67
CA GLN A 2 -16.18 4.64 25.25
C GLN A 2 -16.91 3.66 24.28
N GLN A 3 -16.98 2.36 24.62
CA GLN A 3 -17.72 1.37 23.82
C GLN A 3 -19.23 1.68 23.75
N SER A 4 -19.86 1.96 24.90
CA SER A 4 -21.28 2.34 24.94
C SER A 4 -21.57 3.64 24.18
N LEU A 5 -20.60 4.55 24.10
CA LEU A 5 -20.71 5.77 23.28
C LEU A 5 -20.67 5.46 21.78
N ILE A 6 -19.76 4.58 21.36
CA ILE A 6 -19.62 4.13 19.97
C ILE A 6 -20.86 3.37 19.52
N GLU A 7 -21.38 2.45 20.34
CA GLU A 7 -22.61 1.71 20.05
C GLU A 7 -23.80 2.64 19.86
N ARG A 8 -23.96 3.64 20.74
CA ARG A 8 -25.02 4.65 20.58
C ARG A 8 -24.84 5.48 19.31
N ALA A 9 -23.62 5.90 18.99
CA ALA A 9 -23.32 6.62 17.75
C ALA A 9 -23.61 5.78 16.49
N ARG A 10 -23.35 4.46 16.53
CA ARG A 10 -23.70 3.51 15.46
C ARG A 10 -25.22 3.41 15.29
N VAL A 11 -25.96 3.25 16.39
CA VAL A 11 -27.43 3.19 16.36
C VAL A 11 -27.97 4.47 15.72
N LEU A 12 -27.49 5.64 16.14
CA LEU A 12 -27.87 6.94 15.55
C LEU A 12 -27.55 7.01 14.04
N ALA A 13 -26.39 6.52 13.61
CA ALA A 13 -26.04 6.47 12.19
C ALA A 13 -26.96 5.55 11.37
N SER A 14 -27.38 4.42 11.94
CA SER A 14 -28.24 3.43 11.27
C SER A 14 -29.71 3.83 11.22
N ALA A 15 -30.19 4.61 12.19
CA ALA A 15 -31.61 4.80 12.41
C ALA A 15 -32.27 5.85 11.48
N GLN A 16 -31.53 6.47 10.54
CA GLN A 16 -31.99 7.62 9.75
C GLN A 16 -32.74 8.68 10.59
N VAL A 17 -32.41 8.80 11.89
CA VAL A 17 -33.08 9.74 12.77
C VAL A 17 -32.54 11.12 12.42
N PHE A 18 -33.32 11.85 11.63
CA PHE A 18 -33.05 13.26 11.34
C PHE A 18 -33.25 14.09 12.60
N GLY A 19 -32.17 14.28 13.37
CA GLY A 19 -32.12 15.20 14.49
C GLY A 19 -31.31 14.68 15.68
N PRO A 20 -30.74 15.57 16.51
CA PRO A 20 -29.99 15.17 17.68
C PRO A 20 -30.86 14.33 18.62
N GLY A 21 -30.30 13.23 19.14
CA GLY A 21 -30.95 12.43 20.17
C GLY A 21 -31.32 13.32 21.36
N LEU A 22 -32.55 13.18 21.86
CA LEU A 22 -33.08 14.01 22.94
C LEU A 22 -32.44 13.60 24.28
N ALA A 23 -31.20 14.03 24.52
CA ALA A 23 -30.66 14.05 25.88
C ALA A 23 -31.42 15.11 26.70
N PRO A 24 -31.87 14.80 27.93
CA PRO A 24 -32.49 15.79 28.80
C PRO A 24 -31.50 16.93 29.11
N CYS A 25 -32.01 18.13 29.47
CA CYS A 25 -31.13 19.23 29.93
C CYS A 25 -30.28 18.75 31.11
N ARG A 26 -29.22 19.50 31.44
CA ARG A 26 -28.41 19.21 32.62
C ARG A 26 -29.24 19.14 33.93
N CYS A 27 -30.44 19.72 33.93
CA CYS A 27 -31.41 19.65 35.01
C CYS A 27 -32.41 18.48 34.92
N GLY A 28 -32.27 17.56 33.96
CA GLY A 28 -33.17 16.41 33.78
C GLY A 28 -34.48 16.69 33.04
N ALA A 29 -34.78 17.95 32.71
CA ALA A 29 -36.07 18.32 32.11
C ALA A 29 -36.19 17.98 30.60
N PRO A 30 -37.40 17.60 30.13
CA PRO A 30 -37.69 17.43 28.71
C PRO A 30 -37.60 18.73 27.92
N ARG A 31 -37.24 18.64 26.64
CA ARG A 31 -37.02 19.80 25.76
C ARG A 31 -38.21 20.76 25.65
N HIS A 32 -39.44 20.25 25.64
CA HIS A 32 -40.66 21.07 25.53
C HIS A 32 -40.91 21.96 26.75
N VAL A 33 -40.23 21.70 27.87
CA VAL A 33 -40.31 22.47 29.12
C VAL A 33 -39.43 23.72 29.06
N HIS A 34 -38.50 23.83 28.10
CA HIS A 34 -37.65 25.00 27.91
C HIS A 34 -38.23 25.93 26.83
N GLN A 35 -39.03 26.93 27.23
CA GLN A 35 -39.66 27.91 26.32
C GLN A 35 -38.80 29.16 26.01
N GLY A 36 -37.49 29.14 26.28
CA GLY A 36 -36.62 30.30 26.06
C GLY A 36 -36.01 30.37 24.65
N ARG A 37 -36.05 31.56 24.01
CA ARG A 37 -35.21 31.88 22.83
C ARG A 37 -33.74 31.56 23.17
N LYS A 38 -33.06 30.89 22.24
CA LYS A 38 -31.73 30.22 22.34
C LYS A 38 -30.54 31.04 22.87
N SER A 39 -30.71 32.29 23.31
CA SER A 39 -29.61 33.06 23.86
C SER A 39 -29.59 33.14 25.39
N LEU A 40 -30.69 33.34 26.13
CA LEU A 40 -30.57 33.72 27.56
C LEU A 40 -31.78 33.42 28.48
N GLY A 41 -32.73 32.56 28.07
CA GLY A 41 -33.90 32.24 28.93
C GLY A 41 -33.65 31.07 29.88
N SER A 42 -33.43 31.35 31.17
CA SER A 42 -33.40 30.34 32.23
C SER A 42 -34.81 29.83 32.57
N HIS A 43 -34.96 28.53 32.82
CA HIS A 43 -36.20 27.97 33.37
C HIS A 43 -36.28 28.30 34.88
N PRO A 44 -37.42 28.82 35.40
CA PRO A 44 -37.51 29.31 36.79
C PRO A 44 -37.19 28.25 37.84
N ALA A 45 -37.57 26.99 37.62
CA ALA A 45 -37.32 25.92 38.58
C ALA A 45 -35.90 25.32 38.53
N THR A 46 -35.07 25.64 37.51
CA THR A 46 -33.79 24.92 37.32
C THR A 46 -32.59 25.77 36.92
N ASN A 47 -32.76 27.03 36.49
CA ASN A 47 -31.67 27.89 36.00
C ASN A 47 -30.69 27.21 34.99
N CYS A 48 -31.18 26.23 34.19
CA CYS A 48 -30.34 25.41 33.29
C CYS A 48 -29.87 26.23 32.07
N ALA A 49 -28.70 26.88 32.16
CA ALA A 49 -28.16 27.74 31.10
C ALA A 49 -27.59 27.01 29.87
N ARG A 50 -27.47 25.66 29.86
CA ARG A 50 -26.75 24.95 28.80
C ARG A 50 -27.34 23.58 28.48
N TYR A 51 -27.91 23.47 27.28
CA TYR A 51 -28.08 22.19 26.61
C TYR A 51 -26.71 21.54 26.41
N ARG A 52 -26.54 20.29 26.86
CA ARG A 52 -25.41 19.46 26.43
C ARG A 52 -25.91 18.61 25.27
N ARG A 53 -25.25 18.75 24.12
CA ARG A 53 -25.41 17.81 23.01
C ARG A 53 -25.07 16.41 23.51
N ASP A 54 -25.82 15.41 23.05
CA ASP A 54 -25.47 14.02 23.32
C ASP A 54 -24.03 13.77 22.84
N PRO A 55 -23.14 13.28 23.71
CA PRO A 55 -21.79 12.92 23.28
C PRO A 55 -21.78 11.96 22.08
N ALA A 56 -22.81 11.14 21.90
CA ALA A 56 -22.94 10.22 20.77
C ALA A 56 -23.17 10.97 19.44
N ASP A 57 -24.06 11.98 19.43
CA ASP A 57 -24.27 12.86 18.27
C ASP A 57 -22.98 13.60 17.90
N VAL A 58 -22.30 14.15 18.91
CA VAL A 58 -21.03 14.88 18.71
C VAL A 58 -19.96 13.95 18.15
N LEU A 59 -19.90 12.71 18.62
CA LEU A 59 -18.97 11.71 18.10
C LEU A 59 -19.31 11.34 16.65
N LEU A 60 -20.59 11.12 16.34
CA LEU A 60 -21.05 10.79 14.99
C LEU A 60 -20.70 11.90 13.99
N GLU A 61 -20.99 13.16 14.32
CA GLU A 61 -20.65 14.30 13.46
C GLU A 61 -19.14 14.41 13.24
N ARG A 62 -18.35 14.22 14.29
CA ARG A 62 -16.89 14.23 14.18
C ARG A 62 -16.39 13.08 13.30
N ALA A 63 -16.99 11.91 13.41
CA ALA A 63 -16.65 10.75 12.58
C ALA A 63 -17.03 10.97 11.11
N GLN A 64 -18.20 11.54 10.85
CA GLN A 64 -18.66 11.90 9.50
C GLN A 64 -17.78 12.98 8.87
N ALA A 65 -17.45 14.04 9.62
CA ALA A 65 -16.53 15.08 9.16
C ALA A 65 -15.14 14.51 8.85
N ALA A 66 -14.64 13.61 9.70
CA ALA A 66 -13.36 12.95 9.54
C ALA A 66 -13.31 11.89 8.42
N ALA A 67 -14.46 11.42 7.91
CA ALA A 67 -14.52 10.38 6.88
C ALA A 67 -14.01 10.88 5.51
N ASN A 68 -14.02 12.19 5.28
CA ASN A 68 -13.63 12.81 4.01
C ASN A 68 -12.26 13.50 4.07
N ASN A 69 -11.58 13.46 5.22
CA ASN A 69 -10.27 14.06 5.37
C ASN A 69 -9.21 13.21 4.68
N ARG A 70 -8.38 13.86 3.85
CA ARG A 70 -7.24 13.20 3.20
C ARG A 70 -6.10 13.00 4.18
N LEU A 71 -5.30 11.96 3.96
CA LEU A 71 -4.15 11.66 4.82
C LEU A 71 -3.17 12.83 4.84
N GLY A 72 -2.87 13.46 3.69
CA GLY A 72 -1.99 14.62 3.64
C GLY A 72 -2.47 15.79 4.52
N GLN A 73 -3.78 16.04 4.57
CA GLN A 73 -4.39 17.10 5.38
C GLN A 73 -4.27 16.78 6.88
N ASP A 74 -4.57 15.54 7.26
CA ASP A 74 -4.44 15.08 8.65
C ASP A 74 -3.00 15.16 9.15
N LEU A 75 -2.05 14.72 8.32
CA LEU A 75 -0.64 14.77 8.66
C LEU A 75 -0.20 16.22 8.90
N ALA A 76 -0.66 17.19 8.10
CA ALA A 76 -0.37 18.61 8.29
C ALA A 76 -1.01 19.20 9.56
N GLN A 77 -2.18 18.74 9.98
CA GLN A 77 -2.87 19.23 11.19
C GLN A 77 -2.26 18.69 12.50
N SER A 78 -1.49 17.60 12.42
CA SER A 78 -1.10 16.80 13.60
C SER A 78 0.17 17.24 14.36
N ASP A 79 0.65 18.47 14.19
CA ASP A 79 1.88 18.99 14.80
C ASP A 79 1.77 19.27 16.32
N ARG A 80 1.49 18.23 17.11
CA ARG A 80 1.64 18.25 18.57
C ARG A 80 2.51 17.09 19.05
N PRO A 81 3.61 17.37 19.79
CA PRO A 81 4.51 16.33 20.24
C PRO A 81 3.91 15.53 21.40
N ARG A 82 3.76 14.21 21.26
CA ARG A 82 3.58 13.28 22.39
C ARG A 82 4.32 11.96 22.20
N ARG A 83 4.57 11.32 23.35
CA ARG A 83 5.59 10.30 23.68
C ARG A 83 5.87 9.24 22.61
N ARG A 84 7.18 8.98 22.44
CA ARG A 84 7.77 7.89 21.66
C ARG A 84 7.40 6.53 22.27
N ARG A 85 6.97 5.59 21.43
CA ARG A 85 6.89 4.16 21.78
C ARG A 85 8.19 3.46 21.37
N ARG A 86 8.54 2.39 22.09
CA ARG A 86 9.66 1.51 21.74
C ARG A 86 9.39 0.79 20.42
N PRO A 87 10.42 0.62 19.56
CA PRO A 87 10.30 -0.14 18.33
C PRO A 87 9.99 -1.62 18.59
N ARG A 88 9.34 -2.24 17.61
CA ARG A 88 8.85 -3.62 17.64
C ARG A 88 10.02 -4.61 17.75
N ARG A 89 9.89 -5.61 18.63
CA ARG A 89 10.84 -6.73 18.70
C ARG A 89 10.54 -7.70 17.54
N PRO A 90 11.54 -8.15 16.77
CA PRO A 90 11.33 -9.19 15.75
C PRO A 90 10.88 -10.50 16.44
N LYS A 91 9.98 -11.23 15.79
CA LYS A 91 9.56 -12.56 16.23
C LYS A 91 10.68 -13.57 16.02
N LYS A 92 10.70 -14.64 16.82
CA LYS A 92 11.63 -15.77 16.66
C LYS A 92 11.22 -16.61 15.43
N PRO A 93 12.17 -17.14 14.65
CA PRO A 93 11.87 -18.10 13.59
C PRO A 93 11.27 -19.41 14.15
N GLY A 94 10.39 -20.07 13.40
CA GLY A 94 9.89 -21.43 13.72
C GLY A 94 8.53 -21.50 14.43
N GLU A 95 7.82 -20.39 14.61
CA GLU A 95 6.42 -20.39 15.04
C GLU A 95 5.51 -20.30 13.81
N TRP A 96 4.79 -21.39 13.50
CA TRP A 96 3.79 -21.50 12.43
C TRP A 96 2.92 -20.24 12.36
N SER A 97 2.97 -19.46 11.28
CA SER A 97 2.02 -18.34 11.18
C SER A 97 1.77 -17.80 9.77
N ILE A 98 0.72 -18.31 9.11
CA ILE A 98 0.09 -17.66 7.95
C ILE A 98 -0.90 -16.60 8.44
N GLY A 99 -0.84 -15.39 7.89
CA GLY A 99 -1.81 -14.32 8.17
C GLY A 99 -2.35 -13.66 6.91
N ALA A 100 -3.26 -12.69 7.08
CA ALA A 100 -3.87 -11.99 5.94
C ALA A 100 -2.85 -11.25 5.05
N SER A 101 -1.67 -10.90 5.58
CA SER A 101 -0.58 -10.32 4.78
C SER A 101 0.06 -11.29 3.78
N ASP A 102 -0.22 -12.59 3.91
CA ASP A 102 0.33 -13.62 3.01
C ASP A 102 -0.47 -13.77 1.70
N THR A 103 -1.58 -13.04 1.51
CA THR A 103 -2.31 -13.03 0.23
C THR A 103 -1.46 -12.58 -0.95
N GLY A 104 -0.49 -11.67 -0.72
CA GLY A 104 0.46 -11.20 -1.72
C GLY A 104 1.81 -11.93 -1.73
N SER A 105 2.01 -12.89 -0.83
CA SER A 105 3.28 -13.63 -0.69
C SER A 105 3.36 -14.77 -1.70
N CYS A 106 4.56 -15.07 -2.21
CA CYS A 106 4.79 -16.28 -3.01
C CYS A 106 4.63 -17.53 -2.13
N ARG A 107 3.80 -18.49 -2.55
CA ARG A 107 3.52 -19.72 -1.81
C ARG A 107 4.78 -20.53 -1.50
N ARG A 108 5.69 -20.71 -2.46
CA ARG A 108 7.00 -21.35 -2.20
C ARG A 108 7.83 -20.59 -1.16
N ALA A 109 7.77 -19.25 -1.13
CA ALA A 109 8.48 -18.48 -0.11
C ALA A 109 7.87 -18.64 1.29
N ILE A 110 6.54 -18.81 1.38
CA ILE A 110 5.87 -19.21 2.62
C ILE A 110 6.36 -20.59 3.06
N TRP A 111 6.42 -21.56 2.13
CA TRP A 111 6.93 -22.90 2.44
C TRP A 111 8.36 -22.88 3.02
N TYR A 112 9.30 -22.16 2.42
CA TYR A 112 10.66 -22.03 2.98
C TYR A 112 10.70 -21.30 4.34
N ARG A 113 9.72 -20.44 4.62
CA ARG A 113 9.64 -19.69 5.89
C ARG A 113 9.11 -20.57 7.02
N GLU A 114 8.10 -21.37 6.74
CA GLU A 114 7.38 -22.19 7.74
C GLU A 114 7.95 -23.60 7.84
N ASN A 115 8.33 -24.21 6.72
CA ASN A 115 8.89 -25.56 6.59
C ASN A 115 10.27 -25.52 5.87
N PRO A 116 11.29 -24.87 6.45
CA PRO A 116 12.62 -24.82 5.84
C PRO A 116 13.23 -26.23 5.73
N PRO A 117 13.73 -26.65 4.55
CA PRO A 117 14.41 -27.93 4.43
C PRO A 117 15.70 -27.96 5.26
N PRO A 118 16.19 -29.15 5.67
CA PRO A 118 17.45 -29.27 6.39
C PRO A 118 18.60 -28.58 5.64
N GLY A 119 19.40 -27.79 6.37
CA GLY A 119 20.51 -27.03 5.79
C GLY A 119 20.13 -25.71 5.10
N TYR A 120 18.85 -25.34 5.05
CA TYR A 120 18.40 -24.05 4.51
C TYR A 120 19.00 -22.86 5.27
N VAL A 121 19.64 -21.95 4.54
CA VAL A 121 20.17 -20.70 5.08
C VAL A 121 19.54 -19.51 4.32
N PRO A 122 18.71 -18.68 4.96
CA PRO A 122 18.10 -17.53 4.30
C PRO A 122 19.17 -16.58 3.76
N ALA A 123 19.07 -16.27 2.47
CA ALA A 123 19.96 -15.31 1.84
C ALA A 123 19.75 -13.90 2.41
N PRO A 124 20.81 -13.08 2.52
CA PRO A 124 20.67 -11.70 2.96
C PRO A 124 19.76 -10.93 1.99
N VAL A 125 18.92 -10.05 2.54
CA VAL A 125 17.98 -9.21 1.79
C VAL A 125 18.07 -7.77 2.27
N ASP A 126 17.99 -6.81 1.36
CA ASP A 126 17.91 -5.40 1.72
C ASP A 126 16.53 -5.08 2.30
N ARG A 127 16.51 -4.65 3.57
CA ARG A 127 15.30 -4.32 4.32
C ARG A 127 15.10 -2.81 4.50
N ARG A 128 15.94 -1.95 3.92
CA ARG A 128 15.88 -0.49 4.11
C ARG A 128 14.54 0.09 3.67
N ALA A 129 14.02 -0.34 2.51
CA ALA A 129 12.72 0.09 2.01
C ALA A 129 11.56 -0.33 2.92
N ALA A 130 11.63 -1.55 3.48
CA ALA A 130 10.64 -2.03 4.44
C ALA A 130 10.71 -1.26 5.77
N LEU A 131 11.92 -0.98 6.26
CA LEU A 131 12.14 -0.18 7.47
C LEU A 131 11.61 1.25 7.30
N ALA A 132 11.90 1.90 6.17
CA ALA A 132 11.36 3.23 5.86
C ALA A 132 9.82 3.21 5.84
N GLY A 133 9.23 2.18 5.23
CA GLY A 133 7.77 1.96 5.24
C GLY A 133 7.22 1.87 6.66
N THR A 134 7.82 1.05 7.53
CA THR A 134 7.42 0.90 8.93
C THR A 134 7.51 2.22 9.70
N LEU A 135 8.57 3.00 9.51
CA LEU A 135 8.75 4.30 10.19
C LEU A 135 7.68 5.32 9.77
N ILE A 136 7.33 5.35 8.49
CA ILE A 136 6.26 6.21 7.96
C ILE A 136 4.91 5.76 8.52
N HIS A 137 4.64 4.45 8.50
CA HIS A 137 3.40 3.87 9.01
C HIS A 137 3.19 4.17 10.50
N ASP A 138 4.24 3.96 11.31
CA ASP A 138 4.26 4.32 12.73
C ASP A 138 3.97 5.82 12.94
N SER A 139 4.45 6.68 12.05
CA SER A 139 4.19 8.12 12.10
C SER A 139 2.72 8.44 11.78
N ILE A 140 2.17 7.83 10.74
CA ILE A 140 0.76 7.96 10.35
C ILE A 140 -0.14 7.51 11.50
N SER A 141 0.06 6.30 12.03
CA SER A 141 -0.77 5.76 13.11
C SER A 141 -0.73 6.64 14.37
N ARG A 142 0.45 7.17 14.74
CA ARG A 142 0.57 8.10 15.88
C ARG A 142 -0.26 9.37 15.69
N ARG A 143 -0.16 9.99 14.52
CA ARG A 143 -0.83 11.26 14.19
C ARG A 143 -2.34 11.06 14.08
N ARG A 144 -2.77 10.01 13.39
CA ARG A 144 -4.19 9.63 13.25
C ARG A 144 -4.83 9.32 14.59
N ARG A 145 -4.16 8.59 15.49
CA ARG A 145 -4.67 8.35 16.86
C ARG A 145 -4.87 9.63 17.65
N ALA A 146 -4.03 10.65 17.45
CA ALA A 146 -4.19 11.94 18.14
C ALA A 146 -5.39 12.74 17.61
N LEU A 147 -5.62 12.73 16.29
CA LEU A 147 -6.74 13.41 15.66
C LEU A 147 -8.08 12.68 15.90
N TYR A 148 -8.06 11.36 15.84
CA TYR A 148 -9.23 10.49 15.86
C TYR A 148 -9.14 9.46 17.01
N PRO A 149 -9.24 9.90 18.27
CA PRO A 149 -9.06 9.03 19.43
C PRO A 149 -10.12 7.93 19.59
N TRP A 150 -11.22 7.98 18.84
CA TRP A 150 -12.24 6.92 18.81
C TRP A 150 -11.92 5.79 17.83
N ARG A 151 -11.02 6.02 16.87
CA ARG A 151 -10.63 5.02 15.89
C ARG A 151 -9.66 4.02 16.49
N LEU A 152 -9.86 2.76 16.17
CA LEU A 152 -9.04 1.67 16.64
C LEU A 152 -7.85 1.51 15.69
N GLN A 153 -6.67 1.31 16.24
CA GLN A 153 -5.40 1.33 15.48
C GLN A 153 -4.57 0.12 15.87
N GLU A 154 -4.00 -0.60 14.91
CA GLU A 154 -3.07 -1.72 15.13
C GLU A 154 -3.63 -2.84 16.01
N GLN A 155 -4.95 -3.04 16.03
CA GLN A 155 -5.56 -4.07 16.88
C GLN A 155 -5.39 -5.46 16.26
N PRO A 156 -5.10 -6.49 17.07
CA PRO A 156 -5.08 -7.86 16.58
C PRO A 156 -6.49 -8.31 16.21
N VAL A 157 -6.60 -9.07 15.12
CA VAL A 157 -7.81 -9.74 14.67
C VAL A 157 -7.48 -11.18 14.31
N THR A 158 -8.41 -12.09 14.57
CA THR A 158 -8.25 -13.52 14.30
C THR A 158 -9.15 -13.92 13.14
N LEU A 159 -8.62 -14.75 12.24
CA LEU A 159 -9.36 -15.33 11.14
C LEU A 159 -9.50 -16.83 11.37
N PRO A 160 -10.70 -17.41 11.21
CA PRO A 160 -10.88 -18.85 11.34
C PRO A 160 -9.96 -19.64 10.40
N GLY A 161 -9.32 -20.69 10.91
CA GLY A 161 -8.41 -21.54 10.14
C GLY A 161 -7.02 -20.94 9.88
N LEU A 162 -6.69 -19.78 10.47
CA LEU A 162 -5.34 -19.21 10.44
C LEU A 162 -4.80 -19.05 11.86
N ASP A 163 -3.59 -19.56 12.11
CA ASP A 163 -2.98 -19.55 13.44
C ASP A 163 -2.39 -18.19 13.83
N ARG A 164 -2.22 -17.29 12.86
CA ARG A 164 -1.64 -15.96 13.09
C ARG A 164 -2.72 -14.90 13.31
N PRO A 165 -2.74 -14.24 14.47
CA PRO A 165 -3.45 -12.99 14.62
C PRO A 165 -2.90 -11.97 13.61
N SER A 166 -3.79 -11.51 12.76
CA SER A 166 -3.57 -10.44 11.81
C SER A 166 -3.73 -9.09 12.50
N ARG A 167 -3.26 -8.00 11.90
CA ARG A 167 -3.44 -6.64 12.42
C ARG A 167 -3.81 -5.73 11.28
N TYR A 168 -4.91 -5.01 11.45
CA TYR A 168 -5.27 -3.92 10.57
C TYR A 168 -4.63 -2.62 11.05
N ASP A 169 -4.48 -1.66 10.15
CA ASP A 169 -3.81 -0.40 10.47
C ASP A 169 -4.74 0.52 11.25
N GLU A 170 -5.92 0.83 10.69
CA GLU A 170 -6.92 1.68 11.34
C GLU A 170 -8.36 1.25 10.99
N TYR A 171 -9.25 1.32 11.98
CA TYR A 171 -10.69 1.05 11.83
C TYR A 171 -11.49 2.14 12.54
N ASP A 172 -12.45 2.74 11.84
CA ASP A 172 -13.44 3.63 12.43
C ASP A 172 -14.69 2.83 12.82
N PRO A 173 -14.90 2.58 14.11
CA PRO A 173 -16.05 1.81 14.54
C PRO A 173 -17.36 2.56 14.35
N VAL A 174 -17.38 3.89 14.25
CA VAL A 174 -18.61 4.67 14.10
C VAL A 174 -19.13 4.60 12.66
N THR A 175 -18.24 4.74 11.68
CA THR A 175 -18.61 4.73 10.24
C THR A 175 -18.49 3.36 9.59
N GLY A 176 -17.81 2.41 10.24
CA GLY A 176 -17.57 1.08 9.68
C GLY A 176 -16.52 1.06 8.57
N VAL A 177 -15.63 2.04 8.53
CA VAL A 177 -14.57 2.15 7.51
C VAL A 177 -13.26 1.58 8.04
N LEU A 178 -12.69 0.66 7.28
CA LEU A 178 -11.35 0.11 7.51
C LEU A 178 -10.33 0.82 6.61
N TYR A 179 -9.20 1.23 7.15
CA TYR A 179 -8.09 1.82 6.41
C TYR A 179 -6.86 0.91 6.45
N ASP A 180 -6.23 0.71 5.30
CA ASP A 180 -4.93 0.06 5.11
C ASP A 180 -3.97 1.05 4.43
N TYR A 181 -2.85 1.33 5.08
CA TYR A 181 -1.86 2.33 4.66
C TYR A 181 -0.70 1.66 3.95
N LYS A 182 -0.43 2.10 2.72
CA LYS A 182 0.69 1.64 1.91
C LYS A 182 1.67 2.77 1.64
N THR A 183 2.96 2.45 1.64
CA THR A 183 3.99 3.40 1.20
C THR A 183 4.53 2.97 -0.16
N ALA A 184 4.56 3.91 -1.10
CA ALA A 184 4.99 3.64 -2.46
C ALA A 184 6.29 4.38 -2.79
N GLY A 185 7.23 3.67 -3.42
CA GLY A 185 8.29 4.31 -4.21
C GLY A 185 7.81 4.57 -5.64
N ASP A 186 8.60 5.29 -6.43
CA ASP A 186 8.26 5.81 -7.76
C ASP A 186 7.56 4.78 -8.67
N TRP A 187 8.10 3.55 -8.77
CA TRP A 187 7.50 2.50 -9.61
C TRP A 187 6.12 2.04 -9.11
N LYS A 188 5.99 1.76 -7.81
CA LYS A 188 4.71 1.33 -7.20
C LYS A 188 3.68 2.45 -7.30
N TRP A 189 4.11 3.69 -7.12
CA TRP A 189 3.26 4.87 -7.21
C TRP A 189 2.72 5.12 -8.62
N ALA A 190 3.56 4.92 -9.64
CA ALA A 190 3.14 4.98 -11.04
C ALA A 190 2.12 3.86 -11.35
N MET A 191 2.43 2.61 -10.97
CA MET A 191 1.58 1.45 -11.23
C MET A 191 0.19 1.60 -10.57
N VAL A 192 0.15 2.00 -9.29
CA VAL A 192 -1.12 2.23 -8.57
C VAL A 192 -1.86 3.43 -9.13
N GLY A 193 -1.13 4.46 -9.56
CA GLY A 193 -1.70 5.57 -10.29
C GLY A 193 -2.44 5.11 -11.55
N GLU A 194 -1.85 4.21 -12.33
CA GLU A 194 -2.45 3.76 -13.59
C GLU A 194 -3.61 2.76 -13.38
N SER A 195 -3.37 1.75 -12.54
CA SER A 195 -4.20 0.53 -12.44
C SER A 195 -4.97 0.40 -11.12
N GLY A 196 -4.69 1.26 -10.14
CA GLY A 196 -5.20 1.12 -8.77
C GLY A 196 -4.46 0.06 -7.96
N PRO A 197 -4.93 -0.25 -6.74
CA PRO A 197 -4.31 -1.26 -5.89
C PRO A 197 -4.48 -2.65 -6.51
N PRO A 198 -3.46 -3.52 -6.47
CA PRO A 198 -3.57 -4.89 -6.96
C PRO A 198 -4.55 -5.69 -6.12
N GLU A 199 -5.17 -6.72 -6.72
CA GLU A 199 -6.22 -7.50 -6.05
C GLU A 199 -5.75 -8.15 -4.76
N THR A 200 -4.48 -8.60 -4.68
CA THR A 200 -3.92 -9.18 -3.44
C THR A 200 -3.91 -8.21 -2.25
N GLU A 201 -3.82 -6.89 -2.50
CA GLU A 201 -3.90 -5.87 -1.45
C GLU A 201 -5.36 -5.59 -1.06
N TRP A 202 -6.29 -5.66 -2.02
CA TRP A 202 -7.72 -5.67 -1.71
C TRP A 202 -8.10 -6.87 -0.86
N GLU A 203 -7.66 -8.06 -1.23
CA GLU A 203 -7.89 -9.29 -0.48
C GLU A 203 -7.38 -9.19 0.97
N GLN A 204 -6.19 -8.60 1.16
CA GLN A 204 -5.66 -8.35 2.51
C GLN A 204 -6.61 -7.46 3.32
N GLY A 205 -7.06 -6.34 2.77
CA GLY A 205 -8.00 -5.43 3.44
C GLY A 205 -9.38 -6.07 3.69
N GLN A 206 -9.89 -6.83 2.72
CA GLN A 206 -11.16 -7.55 2.83
C GLN A 206 -11.09 -8.66 3.89
N LEU A 207 -9.95 -9.32 4.07
CA LEU A 207 -9.74 -10.29 5.16
C LEU A 207 -9.77 -9.62 6.54
N TYR A 208 -9.15 -8.45 6.70
CA TYR A 208 -9.28 -7.69 7.95
C TYR A 208 -10.73 -7.27 8.21
N ALA A 209 -11.44 -6.84 7.18
CA ALA A 209 -12.87 -6.51 7.25
C ALA A 209 -13.72 -7.73 7.65
N LEU A 210 -13.45 -8.90 7.08
CA LEU A 210 -14.11 -10.15 7.45
C LEU A 210 -13.86 -10.51 8.92
N ALA A 211 -12.62 -10.38 9.41
CA ALA A 211 -12.30 -10.67 10.80
C ALA A 211 -13.08 -9.75 11.77
N LEU A 212 -13.21 -8.46 11.44
CA LEU A 212 -14.02 -7.50 12.20
C LEU A 212 -15.51 -7.84 12.12
N HIS A 213 -16.01 -8.18 10.93
CA HIS A 213 -17.40 -8.57 10.71
C HIS A 213 -17.78 -9.82 11.52
N LEU A 214 -16.94 -10.86 11.49
CA LEU A 214 -17.13 -12.08 12.30
C LEU A 214 -17.07 -11.80 13.81
N ALA A 215 -16.38 -10.73 14.23
CA ALA A 215 -16.36 -10.25 15.61
C ALA A 215 -17.56 -9.33 15.95
N GLY A 216 -18.59 -9.28 15.10
CA GLY A 216 -19.81 -8.50 15.31
C GLY A 216 -19.64 -6.99 15.10
N GLN A 217 -18.56 -6.56 14.45
CA GLN A 217 -18.34 -5.14 14.16
C GLN A 217 -19.04 -4.73 12.86
N LEU A 218 -19.50 -3.48 12.80
CA LEU A 218 -19.98 -2.86 11.57
C LEU A 218 -18.82 -2.65 10.60
N VAL A 219 -18.86 -3.25 9.42
CA VAL A 219 -17.89 -2.99 8.36
C VAL A 219 -18.63 -2.75 7.06
N VAL A 220 -18.40 -1.58 6.47
CA VAL A 220 -19.12 -1.09 5.29
C VAL A 220 -18.16 -0.96 4.11
N GLU A 221 -16.95 -0.45 4.36
CA GLU A 221 -16.01 -0.06 3.31
C GLU A 221 -14.57 -0.36 3.73
N VAL A 222 -13.76 -0.80 2.76
CA VAL A 222 -12.31 -0.92 2.88
C VAL A 222 -11.67 0.17 2.05
N ARG A 223 -10.73 0.90 2.65
CA ARG A 223 -9.94 1.95 2.00
C ARG A 223 -8.47 1.61 2.02
N ILE A 224 -7.83 1.68 0.86
CA ILE A 224 -6.38 1.57 0.74
C ILE A 224 -5.84 2.96 0.42
N VAL A 225 -4.97 3.45 1.30
CA VAL A 225 -4.36 4.79 1.18
C VAL A 225 -2.87 4.64 0.90
N TYR A 226 -2.45 5.08 -0.27
CA TYR A 226 -1.05 5.13 -0.68
C TYR A 226 -0.44 6.47 -0.34
N TYR A 227 0.77 6.44 0.22
CA TYR A 227 1.61 7.61 0.47
C TYR A 227 2.92 7.50 -0.32
N GLU A 228 3.17 8.44 -1.23
CA GLU A 228 4.40 8.49 -2.02
C GLU A 228 5.56 9.00 -1.16
N ARG A 229 6.61 8.18 -1.03
CA ARG A 229 7.75 8.50 -0.16
C ARG A 229 8.51 9.77 -0.56
N LYS A 230 8.47 10.13 -1.84
CA LYS A 230 9.28 11.21 -2.43
C LYS A 230 8.61 12.58 -2.33
N SER A 231 7.35 12.67 -2.71
CA SER A 231 6.60 13.94 -2.77
C SER A 231 5.74 14.19 -1.54
N GLY A 232 5.41 13.13 -0.78
CA GLY A 232 4.39 13.19 0.26
C GLY A 232 2.95 13.22 -0.27
N ALA A 233 2.74 13.04 -1.57
CA ALA A 233 1.41 12.91 -2.15
C ALA A 233 0.70 11.65 -1.64
N ASP A 234 -0.62 11.74 -1.49
CA ASP A 234 -1.47 10.63 -1.10
C ASP A 234 -2.59 10.34 -2.10
N GLU A 235 -2.88 9.05 -2.27
CA GLU A 235 -4.01 8.56 -3.06
C GLU A 235 -4.83 7.55 -2.28
N GLU A 236 -6.14 7.74 -2.33
CA GLU A 236 -7.10 6.89 -1.63
C GLU A 236 -7.97 6.16 -2.65
N PHE A 237 -8.13 4.87 -2.41
CA PHE A 237 -9.00 3.98 -3.16
C PHE A 237 -9.97 3.32 -2.18
N SER A 238 -11.23 3.15 -2.57
CA SER A 238 -12.21 2.46 -1.73
C SER A 238 -12.98 1.39 -2.50
N ARG A 239 -13.41 0.36 -1.76
CA ARG A 239 -14.37 -0.66 -2.20
C ARG A 239 -15.31 -1.00 -1.03
N PRO A 240 -16.58 -1.34 -1.31
CA PRO A 240 -17.45 -1.89 -0.27
C PRO A 240 -16.84 -3.18 0.30
N PHE A 241 -17.19 -3.49 1.54
CA PHE A 241 -16.89 -4.80 2.11
C PHE A 241 -17.61 -5.89 1.28
N ASP A 242 -16.86 -6.85 0.78
CA ASP A 242 -17.37 -8.01 0.04
C ASP A 242 -17.01 -9.27 0.81
N GLU A 243 -17.96 -9.78 1.58
CA GLU A 243 -17.78 -10.97 2.41
C GLU A 243 -17.43 -12.20 1.57
N GLN A 244 -18.01 -12.35 0.37
CA GLN A 244 -17.74 -13.50 -0.48
C GLN A 244 -16.32 -13.47 -1.03
N ALA A 245 -15.84 -12.30 -1.48
CA ALA A 245 -14.45 -12.12 -1.89
C ALA A 245 -13.49 -12.39 -0.73
N ALA A 246 -13.79 -11.88 0.46
CA ALA A 246 -12.98 -12.13 1.65
C ALA A 246 -12.92 -13.62 2.01
N ARG A 247 -14.04 -14.34 1.95
CA ARG A 247 -14.09 -15.79 2.19
C ARG A 247 -13.32 -16.59 1.14
N ARG A 248 -13.34 -16.19 -0.14
CA ARG A 248 -12.50 -16.81 -1.18
C ARG A 248 -11.02 -16.64 -0.87
N ALA A 249 -10.61 -15.44 -0.44
CA ALA A 249 -9.23 -15.19 -0.02
C ALA A 249 -8.84 -16.02 1.21
N LEU A 250 -9.74 -16.13 2.19
CA LEU A 250 -9.53 -16.97 3.37
C LEU A 250 -9.40 -18.45 3.00
N GLY A 251 -10.25 -18.93 2.09
CA GLY A 251 -10.19 -20.29 1.53
C GLY A 251 -8.84 -20.61 0.90
N ARG A 252 -8.23 -19.65 0.19
CA ARG A 252 -6.88 -19.85 -0.37
C ARG A 252 -5.80 -19.89 0.71
N LEU A 253 -5.85 -19.02 1.71
CA LEU A 253 -4.87 -19.02 2.80
C LEU A 253 -4.98 -20.28 3.67
N THR A 254 -6.20 -20.74 3.95
CA THR A 254 -6.45 -21.99 4.68
C THR A 254 -5.98 -23.20 3.88
N ALA A 255 -6.19 -23.23 2.56
CA ALA A 255 -5.62 -24.29 1.72
C ALA A 255 -4.08 -24.31 1.74
N ILE A 256 -3.44 -23.13 1.78
CA ILE A 256 -1.98 -23.02 1.97
C ILE A 256 -1.58 -23.57 3.34
N ALA A 257 -2.30 -23.20 4.40
CA ALA A 257 -2.03 -23.70 5.76
C ALA A 257 -2.14 -25.22 5.82
N THR A 258 -3.23 -25.79 5.32
CA THR A 258 -3.44 -27.24 5.25
C THR A 258 -2.33 -27.93 4.46
N ALA A 259 -1.89 -27.37 3.32
CA ALA A 259 -0.78 -27.95 2.56
C ALA A 259 0.54 -27.93 3.34
N LEU A 260 0.80 -26.89 4.14
CA LEU A 260 1.96 -26.86 5.04
C LEU A 260 1.88 -27.90 6.15
N ASP A 261 0.70 -28.08 6.77
CA ASP A 261 0.47 -29.07 7.82
C ASP A 261 0.68 -30.49 7.30
N LEU A 262 0.31 -30.74 6.04
CA LEU A 262 0.55 -32.00 5.34
C LEU A 262 2.00 -32.17 4.84
N GLY A 263 2.89 -31.22 5.14
CA GLY A 263 4.29 -31.26 4.68
C GLY A 263 4.46 -31.10 3.16
N THR A 264 3.43 -30.65 2.46
CA THR A 264 3.44 -30.54 0.99
C THR A 264 4.23 -29.31 0.55
N ALA A 265 5.15 -29.51 -0.39
CA ALA A 265 5.89 -28.41 -1.00
C ALA A 265 4.94 -27.52 -1.82
N LEU A 266 4.86 -26.24 -1.47
CA LEU A 266 3.98 -25.29 -2.15
C LEU A 266 4.54 -24.86 -3.53
N PRO A 267 3.72 -24.55 -4.54
CA PRO A 267 4.21 -24.17 -5.86
C PRO A 267 4.95 -22.82 -5.87
N ARG A 268 5.76 -22.59 -6.90
CA ARG A 268 6.38 -21.28 -7.18
C ARG A 268 5.36 -20.40 -7.93
N ASP A 269 5.17 -19.17 -7.48
CA ASP A 269 4.23 -18.21 -8.11
C ASP A 269 4.93 -17.11 -8.91
N ARG A 270 6.25 -17.22 -9.07
CA ARG A 270 7.13 -16.15 -9.52
C ARG A 270 8.00 -16.68 -10.65
N SER A 271 8.37 -15.82 -11.59
CA SER A 271 9.13 -16.21 -12.78
C SER A 271 10.61 -16.47 -12.55
N GLY A 272 11.15 -16.09 -11.38
CA GLY A 272 12.54 -16.38 -10.99
C GLY A 272 13.44 -15.16 -10.90
N PRO A 273 14.68 -15.32 -10.41
CA PRO A 273 15.59 -14.22 -10.10
C PRO A 273 16.06 -13.41 -11.33
N SER A 274 16.10 -13.99 -12.51
CA SER A 274 16.53 -13.32 -13.75
C SER A 274 15.54 -12.21 -14.16
N THR A 275 14.24 -12.46 -14.02
CA THR A 275 13.19 -11.54 -14.48
C THR A 275 12.40 -10.88 -13.35
N ASP A 276 12.22 -11.54 -12.21
CA ASP A 276 11.46 -11.00 -11.06
C ASP A 276 12.40 -10.39 -10.01
N VAL A 277 12.26 -9.08 -9.79
CA VAL A 277 13.05 -8.33 -8.79
C VAL A 277 12.88 -8.85 -7.37
N ILE A 278 11.71 -9.40 -7.03
CA ILE A 278 11.44 -9.99 -5.73
C ILE A 278 12.29 -11.23 -5.54
N CYS A 279 12.28 -12.16 -6.50
CA CYS A 279 13.15 -13.34 -6.45
C CYS A 279 14.63 -12.95 -6.49
N ARG A 280 15.00 -11.92 -7.24
CA ARG A 280 16.39 -11.46 -7.38
C ARG A 280 16.98 -10.86 -6.11
N ARG A 281 16.21 -10.00 -5.41
CA ARG A 281 16.75 -9.10 -4.38
C ARG A 281 16.08 -9.23 -3.02
N TYR A 282 14.78 -9.54 -2.99
CA TYR A 282 13.97 -9.38 -1.77
C TYR A 282 13.50 -10.71 -1.15
N CYS A 283 13.60 -11.82 -1.87
CA CYS A 283 13.28 -13.14 -1.36
C CYS A 283 14.50 -13.75 -0.63
N PRO A 284 14.37 -14.09 0.67
CA PRO A 284 15.43 -14.77 1.41
C PRO A 284 15.67 -16.20 0.90
N ALA A 285 14.61 -16.86 0.41
CA ALA A 285 14.70 -18.23 -0.07
C ALA A 285 15.28 -18.37 -1.48
N ARG A 286 15.67 -17.28 -2.14
CA ARG A 286 15.98 -17.28 -3.58
C ARG A 286 17.10 -18.24 -4.01
N ILE A 287 18.12 -18.41 -3.17
CA ILE A 287 19.29 -19.24 -3.49
C ILE A 287 18.85 -20.70 -3.60
N ASP A 288 18.20 -21.21 -2.55
CA ASP A 288 17.76 -22.61 -2.51
C ASP A 288 16.51 -22.86 -3.36
N CYS A 289 15.58 -21.90 -3.43
CA CYS A 289 14.34 -22.02 -4.20
C CYS A 289 14.59 -22.16 -5.71
N TRP A 290 15.67 -21.56 -6.22
CA TRP A 290 16.02 -21.57 -7.64
C TRP A 290 17.36 -22.24 -7.93
N SER A 291 17.89 -23.00 -6.95
CA SER A 291 19.15 -23.74 -7.06
C SER A 291 20.26 -22.88 -7.68
N ILE A 292 20.39 -21.62 -7.25
CA ILE A 292 21.20 -20.61 -7.97
C ILE A 292 22.64 -21.09 -8.14
N ASN A 293 23.23 -21.66 -7.10
CA ASN A 293 24.62 -22.11 -7.11
C ASN A 293 24.80 -23.32 -8.04
N GLN A 294 23.85 -24.26 -8.05
CA GLN A 294 23.89 -25.43 -8.94
C GLN A 294 23.66 -25.03 -10.40
N ALA A 295 22.76 -24.08 -10.64
CA ALA A 295 22.51 -23.53 -11.97
C ALA A 295 23.77 -22.87 -12.53
N GLU A 296 24.45 -22.05 -11.72
CA GLU A 296 25.71 -21.42 -12.08
C GLU A 296 26.81 -22.45 -12.39
N ALA A 297 26.98 -23.47 -11.54
CA ALA A 297 27.93 -24.55 -11.76
C ALA A 297 27.63 -25.36 -13.04
N ALA A 298 26.36 -25.48 -13.40
CA ALA A 298 25.91 -26.13 -14.64
C ALA A 298 25.94 -25.20 -15.87
N GLY A 299 26.34 -23.93 -15.72
CA GLY A 299 26.33 -22.95 -16.82
C GLY A 299 24.93 -22.59 -17.32
N ARG A 300 23.89 -22.75 -16.48
CA ARG A 300 22.49 -22.49 -16.81
C ARG A 300 21.93 -21.33 -15.99
N SER A 301 20.87 -20.69 -16.47
CA SER A 301 20.12 -19.76 -15.64
C SER A 301 19.40 -20.51 -14.50
N PRO A 302 19.15 -19.88 -13.34
CA PRO A 302 18.42 -20.50 -12.24
C PRO A 302 17.05 -21.05 -12.64
N GLU A 303 16.33 -20.32 -13.50
CA GLU A 303 15.04 -20.74 -14.04
C GLU A 303 15.17 -21.97 -14.92
N SER A 304 16.10 -21.96 -15.88
CA SER A 304 16.31 -23.07 -16.81
C SER A 304 16.70 -24.32 -16.04
N TYR A 305 17.67 -24.23 -15.12
CA TYR A 305 18.12 -25.36 -14.32
C TYR A 305 16.99 -25.94 -13.46
N THR A 306 16.14 -25.08 -12.89
CA THR A 306 15.10 -25.51 -11.94
C THR A 306 13.83 -26.04 -12.61
N LEU A 307 13.47 -25.50 -13.78
CA LEU A 307 12.18 -25.77 -14.42
C LEU A 307 12.28 -26.60 -15.69
N VAL A 308 13.46 -26.68 -16.32
CA VAL A 308 13.65 -27.38 -17.60
C VAL A 308 14.57 -28.57 -17.38
N THR A 309 13.96 -29.74 -17.26
CA THR A 309 14.62 -30.98 -16.83
C THR A 309 14.76 -32.01 -17.93
N ASP A 310 13.82 -32.05 -18.88
CA ASP A 310 13.78 -33.03 -19.97
C ASP A 310 13.48 -32.38 -21.34
N ALA A 311 13.30 -33.23 -22.37
CA ALA A 311 13.04 -32.78 -23.74
C ALA A 311 11.66 -32.12 -23.89
N ASP A 312 10.66 -32.57 -23.13
CA ASP A 312 9.29 -32.04 -23.18
C ASP A 312 9.26 -30.62 -22.59
N ASP A 313 9.98 -30.39 -21.49
CA ASP A 313 10.15 -29.05 -20.92
C ASP A 313 10.85 -28.08 -21.89
N ILE A 314 11.84 -28.57 -22.65
CA ILE A 314 12.56 -27.78 -23.66
C ILE A 314 11.62 -27.40 -24.81
N GLU A 315 10.87 -28.37 -25.34
CA GLU A 315 9.89 -28.14 -26.41
C GLU A 315 8.83 -27.12 -25.96
N TRP A 316 8.30 -27.29 -24.74
CA TRP A 316 7.36 -26.34 -24.15
C TRP A 316 7.93 -24.92 -24.07
N ALA A 317 9.15 -24.77 -23.55
CA ALA A 317 9.79 -23.46 -23.41
C ALA A 317 10.05 -22.78 -24.77
N LEU A 318 10.43 -23.54 -25.80
CA LEU A 318 10.60 -23.04 -27.16
C LEU A 318 9.27 -22.60 -27.78
N GLY A 319 8.21 -23.39 -27.58
CA GLY A 319 6.86 -23.05 -28.03
C GLY A 319 6.32 -21.78 -27.36
N GLU A 320 6.53 -21.64 -26.05
CA GLU A 320 6.16 -20.44 -25.30
C GLU A 320 6.92 -19.20 -25.79
N TYR A 321 8.21 -19.35 -26.07
CA TYR A 321 9.04 -18.27 -26.62
C TYR A 321 8.53 -17.80 -27.98
N ASP A 322 8.25 -18.71 -28.93
CA ASP A 322 7.76 -18.30 -30.26
C ASP A 322 6.37 -17.66 -30.18
N ARG A 323 5.47 -18.22 -29.38
CA ARG A 323 4.12 -17.65 -29.16
C ARG A 323 4.19 -16.23 -28.62
N THR A 324 4.94 -16.02 -27.52
CA THR A 324 5.06 -14.69 -26.90
C THR A 324 5.81 -13.71 -27.79
N ARG A 325 6.78 -14.16 -28.58
CA ARG A 325 7.45 -13.35 -29.61
C ARG A 325 6.46 -12.88 -30.69
N ALA A 326 5.59 -13.77 -31.17
CA ALA A 326 4.57 -13.44 -32.15
C ALA A 326 3.55 -12.43 -31.60
N GLU A 327 3.08 -12.63 -30.36
CA GLU A 327 2.18 -11.70 -29.67
C GLU A 327 2.81 -10.32 -29.47
N LYS A 328 4.08 -10.27 -29.04
CA LYS A 328 4.84 -9.02 -28.92
C LYS A 328 4.91 -8.30 -30.25
N SER A 329 5.26 -9.00 -31.33
CA SER A 329 5.33 -8.40 -32.67
C SER A 329 3.98 -7.83 -33.12
N LYS A 330 2.89 -8.56 -32.87
CA LYS A 330 1.53 -8.09 -33.17
C LYS A 330 1.16 -6.85 -32.36
N ALA A 331 1.46 -6.84 -31.06
CA ALA A 331 1.21 -5.71 -30.18
C ALA A 331 2.03 -4.48 -30.57
N GLU A 332 3.31 -4.64 -30.92
CA GLU A 332 4.17 -3.55 -31.40
C GLU A 332 3.66 -2.95 -32.71
N LYS A 333 3.24 -3.77 -33.67
CA LYS A 333 2.62 -3.30 -34.92
C LYS A 333 1.35 -2.49 -34.64
N ALA A 334 0.45 -3.01 -33.80
CA ALA A 334 -0.77 -2.30 -33.42
C ALA A 334 -0.46 -0.98 -32.69
N GLN A 335 0.53 -0.97 -31.80
CA GLN A 335 0.98 0.24 -31.11
C GLN A 335 1.53 1.28 -32.10
N ASN A 336 2.30 0.86 -33.11
CA ASN A 336 2.85 1.78 -34.10
C ASN A 336 1.76 2.40 -34.98
N VAL A 337 0.73 1.62 -35.36
CA VAL A 337 -0.47 2.17 -36.03
C VAL A 337 -1.16 3.20 -35.15
N ALA A 338 -1.40 2.89 -33.87
CA ALA A 338 -2.01 3.83 -32.94
C ALA A 338 -1.16 5.11 -32.75
N LYS A 339 0.17 5.00 -32.68
CA LYS A 339 1.07 6.16 -32.61
C LYS A 339 0.97 7.04 -33.85
N ALA A 340 0.91 6.44 -35.04
CA ALA A 340 0.75 7.20 -36.29
C ALA A 340 -0.59 7.96 -36.33
N LEU A 341 -1.67 7.36 -35.80
CA LEU A 341 -2.97 8.02 -35.69
C LEU A 341 -3.00 9.17 -34.66
N LEU A 342 -2.06 9.20 -33.71
CA LEU A 342 -1.94 10.26 -32.70
C LEU A 342 -0.97 11.38 -33.12
N ASP A 343 -0.35 11.27 -34.29
CA ASP A 343 0.56 12.30 -34.79
C ASP A 343 -0.21 13.61 -35.05
N GLY A 344 0.37 14.73 -34.65
CA GLY A 344 -0.26 16.06 -34.71
C GLY A 344 -1.41 16.32 -33.72
N ILE A 345 -1.85 15.32 -32.94
CA ILE A 345 -2.88 15.52 -31.91
C ILE A 345 -2.28 16.32 -30.73
N PRO A 346 -2.93 17.40 -30.28
CA PRO A 346 -2.39 18.21 -29.19
C PRO A 346 -2.38 17.44 -27.86
N PRO A 347 -1.42 17.72 -26.96
CA PRO A 347 -1.43 17.13 -25.62
C PRO A 347 -2.69 17.57 -24.84
N ALA A 348 -3.52 16.60 -24.43
CA ALA A 348 -4.72 16.84 -23.64
C ALA A 348 -5.21 15.53 -22.97
N THR A 349 -6.31 15.63 -22.21
CA THR A 349 -7.00 14.46 -21.67
C THR A 349 -8.13 14.03 -22.63
N TYR A 350 -8.09 12.78 -23.07
CA TYR A 350 -9.09 12.16 -23.94
C TYR A 350 -9.71 10.96 -23.22
N GLY A 351 -10.87 11.17 -22.59
CA GLY A 351 -11.53 10.15 -21.78
C GLY A 351 -10.68 9.70 -20.59
N GLU A 352 -10.29 8.42 -20.58
CA GLU A 352 -9.44 7.83 -19.54
C GLU A 352 -7.94 7.98 -19.80
N PHE A 353 -7.54 8.58 -20.92
CA PHE A 353 -6.15 8.70 -21.33
C PHE A 353 -5.68 10.15 -21.31
N GLU A 354 -4.43 10.35 -20.95
CA GLU A 354 -3.71 11.60 -21.05
C GLU A 354 -2.65 11.44 -22.14
N TYR A 355 -2.72 12.28 -23.15
CA TYR A 355 -1.66 12.41 -24.14
C TYR A 355 -0.78 13.58 -23.73
N VAL A 356 0.43 13.28 -23.26
CA VAL A 356 1.29 14.28 -22.63
C VAL A 356 2.63 14.40 -23.35
N HIS A 357 3.09 15.64 -23.48
CA HIS A 357 4.46 15.88 -23.87
C HIS A 357 5.36 15.73 -22.64
N THR A 358 6.12 14.64 -22.59
CA THR A 358 7.12 14.49 -21.55
C THR A 358 8.39 15.22 -21.98
N GLY A 359 8.62 16.38 -21.36
CA GLY A 359 9.94 17.01 -21.42
C GLY A 359 10.96 16.01 -20.92
N GLY A 360 11.99 15.76 -21.70
CA GLY A 360 13.00 14.74 -21.42
C GLY A 360 13.43 14.70 -19.96
N ARG A 361 13.47 13.50 -19.38
CA ARG A 361 14.00 13.28 -18.04
C ARG A 361 15.51 13.50 -18.06
N LEU A 362 16.03 14.22 -17.06
CA LEU A 362 17.47 14.23 -16.78
C LEU A 362 17.89 12.81 -16.39
N LYS A 363 18.79 12.22 -17.17
CA LYS A 363 19.42 10.96 -16.79
C LYS A 363 20.20 11.15 -15.50
N ASP A 364 20.39 10.05 -14.78
CA ASP A 364 21.32 10.01 -13.67
C ASP A 364 22.70 10.47 -14.16
N PRO A 365 23.48 11.20 -13.34
CA PRO A 365 24.78 11.70 -13.72
C PRO A 365 25.68 10.54 -14.19
N GLU A 366 26.06 10.58 -15.46
CA GLU A 366 26.98 9.61 -16.06
C GLU A 366 28.41 10.14 -15.91
N PRO A 367 29.42 9.28 -15.70
CA PRO A 367 30.82 9.69 -15.78
C PRO A 367 31.08 10.48 -17.07
N ASP A 368 31.82 11.58 -16.98
CA ASP A 368 32.25 12.39 -18.11
C ASP A 368 33.75 12.25 -18.35
N PRO A 369 34.20 11.26 -19.17
CA PRO A 369 35.62 11.03 -19.43
C PRO A 369 36.33 12.24 -20.04
N ALA A 370 35.62 13.05 -20.83
CA ALA A 370 36.20 14.24 -21.46
C ALA A 370 36.43 15.35 -20.43
N ALA A 371 35.50 15.54 -19.49
CA ALA A 371 35.73 16.43 -18.36
C ALA A 371 36.82 15.90 -17.42
N ARG A 372 36.93 14.58 -17.25
CA ARG A 372 38.00 13.97 -16.46
C ARG A 372 39.36 14.22 -17.09
N LEU A 373 39.49 14.06 -18.40
CA LEU A 373 40.74 14.38 -19.12
C LEU A 373 41.13 15.85 -18.93
N ARG A 374 40.19 16.80 -19.04
CA ARG A 374 40.48 18.23 -18.78
C ARG A 374 40.86 18.53 -17.34
N GLN A 375 40.19 17.89 -16.37
CA GLN A 375 40.52 18.02 -14.94
C GLN A 375 41.93 17.51 -14.65
N LEU A 376 42.31 16.43 -15.33
CA LEU A 376 43.61 15.80 -15.26
C LEU A 376 44.68 16.68 -15.93
N GLU A 377 44.46 17.15 -17.16
CA GLU A 377 45.36 18.08 -17.85
C GLU A 377 45.66 19.31 -16.99
N GLY A 378 44.62 19.95 -16.43
CA GLY A 378 44.79 21.10 -15.53
C GLY A 378 45.48 20.76 -14.21
N LEU A 379 45.38 19.52 -13.72
CA LEU A 379 46.16 19.05 -12.56
C LEU A 379 47.65 18.97 -12.90
N TRP A 380 47.98 18.45 -14.09
CA TRP A 380 49.36 18.30 -14.54
C TRP A 380 50.02 19.64 -14.87
N ASP A 381 49.24 20.67 -15.17
CA ASP A 381 49.72 22.04 -15.36
C ASP A 381 50.08 22.76 -14.04
N LEU A 382 49.65 22.25 -12.88
CA LEU A 382 50.02 22.82 -11.58
C LEU A 382 51.47 22.46 -11.19
N PRO A 383 52.20 23.35 -10.48
CA PRO A 383 53.47 23.00 -9.85
C PRO A 383 53.31 21.79 -8.93
N GLU A 384 54.30 20.91 -8.88
CA GLU A 384 54.19 19.63 -8.16
C GLU A 384 53.84 19.79 -6.67
N ALA A 385 54.30 20.86 -6.02
CA ALA A 385 53.99 21.20 -4.63
C ALA A 385 52.52 21.62 -4.40
N GLU A 386 51.78 21.95 -5.46
CA GLU A 386 50.40 22.45 -5.41
C GLU A 386 49.39 21.44 -5.97
N ARG A 387 49.85 20.25 -6.42
CA ARG A 387 48.97 19.22 -6.99
C ARG A 387 48.23 18.46 -5.87
N PRO A 388 46.88 18.52 -5.79
CA PRO A 388 46.12 17.65 -4.89
C PRO A 388 46.28 16.18 -5.26
N ALA A 389 46.03 15.28 -4.30
CA ALA A 389 46.12 13.86 -4.56
C ALA A 389 45.01 13.41 -5.53
N LEU A 390 45.30 12.46 -6.43
CA LEU A 390 44.30 11.96 -7.40
C LEU A 390 43.02 11.40 -6.75
N ALA A 391 43.14 10.87 -5.52
CA ALA A 391 42.04 10.36 -4.72
C ALA A 391 41.12 11.47 -4.15
N GLU A 392 41.58 12.72 -4.13
CA GLU A 392 40.83 13.89 -3.66
C GLU A 392 40.02 14.53 -4.80
N LEU A 393 40.23 14.10 -6.05
CA LEU A 393 39.52 14.61 -7.22
C LEU A 393 38.25 13.80 -7.49
N ASP A 394 37.09 14.41 -7.22
CA ASP A 394 35.79 13.88 -7.64
C ASP A 394 35.77 13.61 -9.16
N TYR A 395 35.19 12.47 -9.55
CA TYR A 395 35.03 12.13 -10.96
C TYR A 395 33.92 13.01 -11.56
N PRO A 396 34.22 13.86 -12.56
CA PRO A 396 33.22 14.75 -13.13
C PRO A 396 32.12 13.95 -13.82
N THR A 397 30.89 14.37 -13.60
CA THR A 397 29.71 13.73 -14.19
C THR A 397 28.96 14.72 -15.07
N LYS A 398 28.36 14.20 -16.14
CA LYS A 398 27.45 14.97 -17.00
C LYS A 398 26.04 14.44 -16.84
N ARG A 399 25.06 15.35 -16.88
CA ARG A 399 23.65 15.00 -16.94
C ARG A 399 23.14 15.25 -18.35
N THR A 400 22.80 14.18 -19.06
CA THR A 400 22.15 14.30 -20.35
C THR A 400 20.63 14.29 -20.15
N ARG A 401 19.93 15.14 -20.90
CA ARG A 401 18.47 15.12 -20.95
C ARG A 401 18.06 14.12 -22.02
N THR A 402 17.15 13.21 -21.70
CA THR A 402 16.54 12.35 -22.73
C THR A 402 15.78 13.22 -23.74
N THR A 403 15.60 12.73 -24.96
CA THR A 403 14.76 13.40 -25.95
C THR A 403 13.34 13.51 -25.41
N SER A 404 12.69 14.66 -25.62
CA SER A 404 11.27 14.76 -25.31
C SER A 404 10.49 13.78 -26.17
N ARG A 405 9.45 13.18 -25.59
CA ARG A 405 8.59 12.24 -26.29
C ARG A 405 7.15 12.46 -25.90
N MET A 406 6.26 12.20 -26.86
CA MET A 406 4.85 12.05 -26.57
C MET A 406 4.65 10.73 -25.84
N GLU A 407 3.88 10.76 -24.76
CA GLU A 407 3.56 9.58 -23.96
C GLU A 407 2.06 9.52 -23.73
N VAL A 408 1.50 8.33 -23.92
CA VAL A 408 0.12 8.03 -23.52
C VAL A 408 0.18 7.47 -22.10
N ARG A 409 -0.56 8.10 -21.20
CA ARG A 409 -0.74 7.64 -19.82
C ARG A 409 -2.23 7.45 -19.58
N ARG A 410 -2.60 6.62 -18.61
CA ARG A 410 -3.98 6.65 -18.12
C ARG A 410 -4.13 7.75 -17.07
N VAL A 411 -5.26 8.46 -17.10
CA VAL A 411 -5.72 9.32 -16.00
C VAL A 411 -5.68 8.49 -14.73
N ARG A 412 -5.13 9.04 -13.64
CA ARG A 412 -4.90 8.24 -12.43
C ARG A 412 -6.20 7.59 -11.92
N ALA A 413 -6.14 6.33 -11.53
CA ALA A 413 -7.27 5.49 -11.15
C ALA A 413 -8.11 6.11 -10.01
N ALA A 414 -7.46 6.76 -9.03
CA ALA A 414 -8.14 7.49 -7.96
C ALA A 414 -8.99 8.67 -8.49
N VAL A 415 -8.53 9.33 -9.56
CA VAL A 415 -9.27 10.41 -10.23
C VAL A 415 -10.44 9.84 -11.02
N ARG A 416 -10.24 8.73 -11.74
CA ARG A 416 -11.31 8.05 -12.50
C ARG A 416 -12.46 7.60 -11.59
N ALA A 417 -12.15 6.98 -10.45
CA ALA A 417 -13.15 6.52 -9.48
C ALA A 417 -14.02 7.67 -8.94
N ARG A 418 -13.43 8.85 -8.71
CA ARG A 418 -14.17 10.04 -8.27
C ARG A 418 -15.11 10.57 -9.36
N ARG A 419 -14.67 10.59 -10.63
CA ARG A 419 -15.50 11.03 -11.76
C ARG A 419 -16.67 10.08 -12.03
N ALA A 420 -16.48 8.78 -11.82
CA ALA A 420 -17.51 7.76 -11.99
C ALA A 420 -18.59 7.77 -10.89
N THR A 421 -18.41 8.57 -9.83
CA THR A 421 -19.40 8.74 -8.77
C THR A 421 -20.09 10.11 -8.92
N PRO A 422 -21.02 10.30 -9.88
CA PRO A 422 -21.78 11.52 -9.97
C PRO A 422 -22.70 11.63 -8.73
N GLY A 423 -22.50 12.67 -7.92
CA GLY A 423 -23.44 13.19 -6.92
C GLY A 423 -24.22 12.16 -6.08
N ARG A 424 -23.69 11.80 -4.91
CA ARG A 424 -24.56 11.72 -3.71
C ARG A 424 -24.52 13.09 -3.04
N GLY A 425 -25.26 14.03 -3.63
CA GLY A 425 -25.70 15.25 -2.96
C GLY A 425 -26.83 14.94 -1.99
#